data_AF-G6YSC3-F1
#
_entry.id   AF-G6YSC3-F1
#
_cell.length_a   1.000
_cell.length_b   1.000
_cell.length_c   1.000
_cell.angle_alpha   90.00
_cell.angle_beta   90.00
_cell.angle_gamma   90.00
#
_symmetry.space_group_name_H-M   'P 1'
#
loop_
_entity.id
_entity.type
_entity.pdbx_description
1 polymer ?
#
loop_
_entity_poly.entity_id
_entity_poly.type
_entity_poly.pdbx_seq_one_letter_code
_entity_poly.pdbx_strand_id
1 'polypeptide(L)' 'MPNEHSPDSKVLSCSIGICQGLANEFDSIDDMIRRADEALYCAKKQGRARYVVA' A
#
# COMPACT_ATOMS: atom_id res chain seq x y z
N MET A 1 14.47 -4.84 -12.55
CA MET A 1 15.30 -3.68 -12.15
C MET A 1 14.80 -3.19 -10.80
N PRO A 2 15.66 -3.10 -9.77
CA PRO A 2 15.32 -2.44 -8.52
C PRO A 2 14.92 -0.98 -8.80
N ASN A 3 13.94 -0.47 -8.05
CA ASN A 3 13.51 0.92 -8.21
C ASN A 3 14.65 1.87 -7.78
N GLU A 4 15.04 2.80 -8.65
CA GLU A 4 16.15 3.74 -8.44
C GLU A 4 15.95 4.64 -7.21
N HIS A 5 14.72 4.77 -6.74
CA HIS A 5 14.35 5.55 -5.55
C HIS A 5 14.21 4.70 -4.27
N SER A 6 14.68 3.46 -4.26
CA SER A 6 14.68 2.62 -3.06
C SER A 6 15.99 2.83 -2.29
N PRO A 7 15.95 3.19 -0.99
CA PRO A 7 17.16 3.44 -0.20
C PRO A 7 18.08 2.22 -0.07
N ASP A 8 17.54 0.99 -0.15
CA ASP A 8 18.29 -0.26 -0.15
C ASP A 8 18.35 -0.90 -1.54
N SER A 9 19.06 -0.27 -2.49
CA SER A 9 19.18 -0.75 -3.88
C SER A 9 19.81 -2.14 -4.03
N LYS A 10 20.33 -2.74 -2.95
CA LYS A 10 20.92 -4.08 -2.91
C LYS A 10 19.89 -5.20 -2.68
N VAL A 11 18.68 -4.89 -2.19
CA VAL A 11 17.65 -5.90 -1.86
C VAL A 11 16.30 -5.48 -2.42
N LEU A 12 15.60 -6.42 -3.05
CA LEU A 12 14.24 -6.17 -3.52
C LEU A 12 13.29 -6.04 -2.33
N SER A 13 12.54 -4.95 -2.29
CA SER A 13 11.48 -4.70 -1.29
C SER A 13 10.13 -4.46 -1.98
N CYS A 14 9.05 -4.48 -1.19
CA CYS A 14 7.71 -4.14 -1.65
C CYS A 14 7.06 -3.09 -0.74
N SER A 15 6.06 -2.39 -1.27
CA SER A 15 5.16 -1.54 -0.49
C SER A 15 3.78 -2.17 -0.53
N ILE A 16 3.08 -2.16 0.60
CA ILE A 16 1.81 -2.88 0.76
C ILE A 16 0.76 -1.91 1.30
N GLY A 17 -0.39 -1.83 0.65
CA GLY A 17 -1.58 -1.18 1.18
C GLY A 17 -2.54 -2.21 1.72
N ILE A 18 -3.09 -1.99 2.91
CA ILE A 18 -4.00 -2.90 3.58
C ILE A 18 -5.30 -2.15 3.85
N CYS A 19 -6.41 -2.69 3.36
CA CYS A 19 -7.76 -2.28 3.76
C CYS A 19 -8.33 -3.37 4.68
N GLN A 20 -8.88 -2.97 5.83
CA GLN A 20 -9.52 -3.90 6.77
C GLN A 20 -10.83 -3.32 7.30
N GLY A 21 -11.79 -4.20 7.57
CA GLY A 21 -13.10 -3.82 8.12
C GLY A 21 -14.13 -4.91 7.94
N LEU A 22 -15.32 -4.67 8.48
CA LEU A 22 -16.51 -5.50 8.27
C LEU A 22 -17.15 -5.16 6.92
N ALA A 23 -17.82 -6.15 6.31
CA ALA A 23 -18.43 -5.99 4.98
C ALA A 23 -19.48 -4.86 4.90
N ASN A 24 -20.11 -4.49 6.03
CA ASN A 24 -21.07 -3.39 6.11
C ASN A 24 -20.43 -1.99 6.30
N GLU A 25 -19.10 -1.90 6.41
CA GLU A 25 -18.35 -0.63 6.52
C GLU A 25 -17.88 -0.11 5.15
N PHE A 26 -18.17 -0.87 4.08
CA PHE A 26 -17.80 -0.57 2.70
C PHE A 26 -19.04 -0.52 1.82
N ASP A 27 -19.09 0.48 0.94
CA ASP A 27 -20.19 0.64 -0.01
C ASP A 27 -20.15 -0.45 -1.11
N SER A 28 -18.94 -0.91 -1.47
CA SER A 28 -18.71 -1.95 -2.48
C SER A 28 -17.32 -2.57 -2.35
N ILE A 29 -17.06 -3.62 -3.13
CA ILE A 29 -15.70 -4.18 -3.29
C ILE A 29 -14.75 -3.14 -3.89
N ASP A 30 -15.21 -2.28 -4.81
CA ASP A 30 -14.39 -1.22 -5.38
C ASP A 30 -13.97 -0.19 -4.33
N ASP A 31 -14.81 0.08 -3.33
CA ASP A 31 -14.44 0.93 -2.18
C ASP A 31 -13.30 0.29 -1.36
N MET A 32 -13.36 -1.02 -1.13
CA MET A 32 -12.29 -1.76 -0.44
C MET A 32 -10.97 -1.70 -1.21
N ILE A 33 -11.02 -1.90 -2.54
CA ILE A 33 -9.83 -1.84 -3.40
C ILE A 33 -9.25 -0.43 -3.40
N ARG A 34 -10.10 0.60 -3.55
CA ARG A 34 -9.68 2.01 -3.53
C ARG A 34 -8.96 2.36 -2.23
N ARG A 35 -9.50 1.96 -1.07
CA ARG A 35 -8.86 2.20 0.24
C ARG A 35 -7.52 1.49 0.37
N ALA A 36 -7.41 0.25 -0.12
CA ALA A 36 -6.14 -0.48 -0.15
C ALA A 36 -5.11 0.23 -1.05
N ASP A 37 -5.53 0.75 -2.21
CA ASP A 37 -4.68 1.50 -3.13
C ASP A 37 -4.22 2.84 -2.53
N GLU A 38 -5.09 3.53 -1.78
CA GLU A 38 -4.74 4.74 -1.03
C GLU A 38 -3.68 4.45 0.03
N ALA A 39 -3.84 3.38 0.80
CA ALA A 39 -2.84 2.92 1.75
C ALA A 39 -1.50 2.59 1.05
N LEU A 40 -1.55 1.90 -0.09
CA LEU A 40 -0.36 1.58 -0.89
C LEU A 40 0.33 2.85 -1.39
N TYR A 41 -0.45 3.84 -1.84
CA TYR A 41 0.07 5.13 -2.28
C TYR A 41 0.77 5.86 -1.13
N CYS A 42 0.18 5.85 0.07
CA CYS A 42 0.82 6.37 1.29
C CYS A 42 2.12 5.64 1.60
N ALA A 43 2.15 4.30 1.54
CA ALA A 43 3.37 3.51 1.77
C ALA A 43 4.49 3.93 0.80
N LYS A 44 4.16 4.16 -0.48
CA LYS A 44 5.12 4.65 -1.48
C LYS A 44 5.61 6.06 -1.17
N LYS A 45 4.71 6.98 -0.81
CA LYS A 45 5.06 8.37 -0.46
C LYS A 45 5.94 8.47 0.78
N GLN A 46 5.73 7.60 1.77
CA GLN A 46 6.48 7.64 3.02
C GLN A 46 7.88 6.99 2.94
N GLY A 47 8.36 6.62 1.74
CA GLY A 47 9.70 6.07 1.55
C GLY A 47 9.74 4.59 1.15
N ARG A 48 8.59 3.99 0.77
CA ARG A 48 8.48 2.59 0.32
C ARG A 48 8.87 1.59 1.43
N ALA A 49 9.08 0.32 1.05
CA ALA A 49 9.53 -0.78 1.92
C ALA A 49 8.74 -0.92 3.23
N ARG A 50 7.43 -0.65 3.19
CA ARG A 50 6.54 -0.66 4.36
C ARG A 50 5.11 -1.03 3.97
N TYR A 51 4.31 -1.32 4.99
CA TYR A 51 2.87 -1.39 4.87
C TYR A 51 2.20 -0.15 5.47
N VAL A 52 1.01 0.17 5.00
CA VAL A 52 0.09 1.15 5.59
C VAL A 52 -1.29 0.51 5.63
N VAL A 53 -2.08 0.85 6.66
CA VAL A 53 -3.45 0.39 6.83
C VAL A 53 -4.40 1.58 6.67
N ALA A 54 -5.51 1.36 5.95
CA ALA A 54 -6.63 2.30 5.77
C ALA A 54 -7.97 1.63 6.11
#